data_AF-A0A962BMX2-F1
#
_entry.id   AF-A0A962BMX2-F1
#
_cell.length_a   1.000
_cell.length_b   1.000
_cell.length_c   1.000
_cell.angle_alpha   90.00
_cell.angle_beta   90.00
_cell.angle_gamma   90.00
#
_symmetry.space_group_name_H-M   'P 1'
#
loop_
_entity.id
_entity.type
_entity.pdbx_description
1 polymer ?
#
loop_
_entity_poly.entity_id
_entity_poly.type
_entity_poly.pdbx_seq_one_letter_code
_entity_poly.pdbx_strand_id
1 'polypeptide(L)'
;MSSPSVTPLVFVTGGVVSSLGKGIAAASLAAILEARGLKVTLMKLDPYINVDPGTMSPFQHGEVYVTDDGAETDLDLGHYERFVRTRLTRSHSVTTGRIYENVIRKERRGDYLGATVQVIPHITDEIKRCVDAATEGADIGLVEIGGTVGDI
;
A
#
# COMPACT_ATOMS: atom_id res chain seq x y z
N MET A 1 19.19 16.76 -19.26
CA MET A 1 18.06 15.91 -18.86
C MET A 1 18.31 15.54 -17.41
N SER A 2 17.55 16.09 -16.47
CA SER A 2 17.61 15.64 -15.07
C SER A 2 17.24 14.17 -15.04
N SER A 3 18.01 13.35 -14.32
CA SER A 3 17.63 11.98 -13.99
C SER A 3 16.17 11.96 -13.52
N PRO A 4 15.34 10.95 -13.85
CA PRO A 4 14.06 10.82 -13.19
C PRO A 4 14.37 10.74 -11.69
N SER A 5 13.97 11.77 -10.94
CA SER A 5 14.22 11.81 -9.51
C SER A 5 13.37 10.72 -8.90
N VAL A 6 14.01 9.68 -8.37
CA VAL A 6 13.35 8.65 -7.58
C VAL A 6 12.50 9.36 -6.53
N THR A 7 11.20 9.05 -6.47
CA THR A 7 10.29 9.64 -5.49
C THR A 7 10.79 9.27 -4.09
N PRO A 8 11.13 10.25 -3.23
CA PRO A 8 11.47 10.00 -1.83
C PRO A 8 10.31 9.30 -1.10
N LEU A 9 10.64 8.30 -0.28
CA LEU A 9 9.66 7.50 0.45
C LEU A 9 9.78 7.70 1.96
N VAL A 10 8.63 7.77 2.64
CA VAL A 10 8.50 7.70 4.10
C VAL A 10 7.73 6.43 4.45
N PHE A 11 8.43 5.47 5.04
CA PHE A 11 7.82 4.25 5.56
C PHE A 11 7.30 4.47 6.98
N VAL A 12 6.01 4.20 7.19
CA VAL A 12 5.35 4.32 8.50
C VAL A 12 5.08 2.92 9.05
N THR A 13 5.79 2.57 10.12
CA THR A 13 5.66 1.29 10.83
C THR A 13 5.14 1.52 12.25
N GLY A 14 4.54 0.50 12.88
CA GLY A 14 4.16 0.55 14.30
C GLY A 14 4.72 -0.62 15.08
N GLY A 15 5.07 -0.37 16.34
CA GLY A 15 5.55 -1.38 17.28
C GLY A 15 4.68 -1.47 18.52
N VAL A 16 4.99 -2.43 19.38
CA VAL A 16 4.33 -2.70 20.67
C VAL A 16 2.92 -3.27 20.52
N VAL A 17 1.97 -2.52 19.97
CA VAL A 17 0.57 -2.95 19.80
C VAL A 17 -0.05 -2.36 18.52
N SER A 18 -1.03 -3.06 17.97
CA SER A 18 -1.91 -2.55 16.92
C SER A 18 -2.86 -1.46 17.44
N SER A 19 -3.56 -0.77 16.52
CA SER A 19 -4.58 0.25 16.83
C SER A 19 -4.07 1.54 17.50
N LEU A 20 -2.78 1.87 17.35
CA LEU A 20 -2.19 3.14 17.81
C LEU A 20 -2.50 4.35 16.91
N GLY A 21 -3.28 4.17 15.85
CA GLY A 21 -3.63 5.26 14.92
C GLY A 21 -2.56 5.56 13.86
N LYS A 22 -1.86 4.54 13.36
CA LYS A 22 -0.86 4.68 12.27
C LYS A 22 -1.42 5.41 11.05
N GLY A 23 -2.58 5.01 10.54
CA GLY A 23 -3.22 5.64 9.39
C GLY A 23 -3.51 7.13 9.58
N ILE A 24 -4.03 7.52 10.74
CA ILE A 24 -4.28 8.94 11.06
C ILE A 24 -2.97 9.72 11.20
N ALA A 25 -1.93 9.14 11.79
CA ALA A 25 -0.63 9.79 11.90
C ALA A 25 0.01 10.00 10.51
N ALA A 26 -0.04 8.99 9.64
CA ALA A 26 0.45 9.08 8.26
C ALA A 26 -0.35 10.12 7.45
N ALA A 27 -1.68 10.09 7.53
CA ALA A 27 -2.57 11.05 6.87
C ALA A 27 -2.30 12.50 7.32
N SER A 28 -2.09 12.70 8.62
CA SER A 28 -1.76 14.01 9.19
C SER A 28 -0.40 14.53 8.70
N LEU A 29 0.61 13.66 8.63
CA LEU A 29 1.91 14.03 8.08
C LEU A 29 1.79 14.42 6.59
N ALA A 30 1.05 13.65 5.80
CA ALA A 30 0.83 13.97 4.40
C ALA A 30 0.08 15.30 4.21
N ALA A 31 -0.92 15.59 5.04
CA ALA A 31 -1.62 16.88 5.00
C ALA A 31 -0.67 18.07 5.27
N ILE A 32 0.28 17.93 6.21
CA ILE A 32 1.29 18.96 6.48
C ILE A 32 2.24 19.14 5.28
N LEU A 33 2.65 18.04 4.64
CA LEU A 33 3.51 18.07 3.46
C LEU A 33 2.79 18.69 2.26
N GLU A 34 1.52 18.34 2.03
CA GLU A 34 0.67 18.93 0.98
C GLU A 34 0.45 20.43 1.22
N ALA A 35 0.21 20.84 2.47
CA ALA A 35 0.08 22.25 2.85
C ALA A 35 1.37 23.07 2.60
N ARG A 36 2.53 22.39 2.48
CA ARG A 36 3.80 23.01 2.08
C ARG A 36 4.02 23.01 0.56
N GLY A 37 3.02 22.63 -0.22
CA GLY A 37 3.03 22.67 -1.68
C GLY A 37 3.68 21.45 -2.34
N LEU A 38 3.92 20.37 -1.60
CA LEU A 38 4.43 19.12 -2.17
C LEU A 38 3.27 18.28 -2.74
N LYS A 39 3.49 17.66 -3.91
CA LYS A 39 2.61 16.60 -4.41
C LYS A 39 2.84 15.33 -3.61
N VAL A 40 1.92 15.00 -2.71
CA VAL A 40 2.00 13.82 -1.85
C VAL A 40 1.15 12.66 -2.39
N THR A 41 1.56 11.44 -2.10
CA THR A 41 0.69 10.25 -2.24
C THR A 41 0.87 9.33 -1.05
N LEU A 42 -0.14 8.51 -0.77
CA LEU A 42 -0.15 7.56 0.33
C LEU A 42 -0.60 6.19 -0.17
N MET A 43 0.02 5.13 0.35
CA MET A 43 -0.46 3.77 0.15
C MET A 43 -0.44 2.97 1.44
N LYS A 44 -1.32 1.98 1.51
CA LYS A 44 -1.42 1.00 2.58
C LYS A 44 -0.94 -0.37 2.10
N LEU A 45 -0.02 -0.96 2.84
CA LEU A 45 0.38 -2.37 2.73
C LEU A 45 -0.28 -3.17 3.85
N ASP A 46 -1.29 -3.97 3.51
CA ASP A 46 -2.06 -4.76 4.45
C ASP A 46 -1.56 -6.21 4.53
N PRO A 47 -1.24 -6.74 5.72
CA PRO A 47 -0.64 -8.06 5.84
C PRO A 47 -1.63 -9.23 5.65
N TYR A 48 -2.93 -8.96 5.52
CA TYR A 48 -3.95 -10.01 5.41
C TYR A 48 -3.98 -10.69 4.03
N ILE A 49 -4.47 -11.93 4.01
CA ILE A 49 -4.46 -12.82 2.84
C ILE A 49 -5.63 -12.62 1.86
N ASN A 50 -6.65 -11.85 2.24
CA ASN A 50 -7.72 -11.48 1.31
C ASN A 50 -7.12 -10.67 0.16
N VAL A 51 -7.51 -10.96 -1.08
CA VAL A 51 -7.00 -10.24 -2.28
C VAL A 51 -7.45 -8.78 -2.25
N ASP A 52 -8.66 -8.56 -1.77
CA ASP A 52 -9.29 -7.28 -1.46
C ASP A 52 -10.25 -7.48 -0.25
N PRO A 53 -10.68 -6.41 0.42
CA PRO A 53 -11.59 -6.51 1.55
C PRO A 53 -13.07 -6.72 1.17
N GLY A 54 -13.42 -6.85 -0.12
CA GLY A 54 -14.81 -7.02 -0.57
C GLY A 54 -15.49 -8.29 -0.02
N THR A 55 -14.69 -9.26 0.42
CA THR A 55 -15.15 -10.51 1.06
C THR A 55 -15.21 -10.44 2.59
N MET A 56 -14.78 -9.33 3.20
CA MET A 56 -14.69 -9.17 4.66
C MET A 56 -16.02 -8.65 5.22
N SER A 57 -16.37 -9.10 6.44
CA SER A 57 -17.57 -8.62 7.12
C SER A 57 -17.37 -7.19 7.64
N PRO A 58 -18.21 -6.21 7.24
CA PRO A 58 -18.03 -4.83 7.65
C PRO A 58 -18.29 -4.60 9.15
N PHE A 59 -19.07 -5.49 9.78
CA PHE A 59 -19.34 -5.43 11.22
C PHE A 59 -18.15 -5.86 12.07
N GLN A 60 -17.19 -6.61 11.50
CA GLN A 60 -16.03 -7.12 12.23
C GLN A 60 -14.75 -6.35 11.90
N HIS A 61 -14.60 -5.89 10.65
CA HIS A 61 -13.36 -5.30 10.15
C HIS A 61 -13.49 -3.84 9.73
N GLY A 62 -14.67 -3.23 9.86
CA GLY A 62 -14.93 -1.85 9.45
C GLY A 62 -15.43 -1.74 8.02
N GLU A 63 -15.64 -0.50 7.56
CA GLU A 63 -16.14 -0.25 6.21
C GLU A 63 -15.17 -0.72 5.12
N VAL A 64 -15.73 -1.09 3.96
CA VAL A 64 -14.96 -1.22 2.72
C VAL A 64 -15.00 0.13 2.02
N TYR A 65 -13.84 0.75 1.81
CA TYR A 65 -13.75 2.00 1.08
C TYR A 65 -13.73 1.73 -0.43
N VAL A 66 -14.39 2.57 -1.21
CA VAL A 66 -14.43 2.44 -2.68
C VAL A 66 -13.80 3.67 -3.30
N THR A 67 -12.78 3.44 -4.12
CA THR A 67 -12.04 4.48 -4.86
C THR A 67 -12.73 4.83 -6.18
N ASP A 68 -12.38 5.98 -6.78
CA ASP A 68 -12.98 6.45 -8.03
C ASP A 68 -12.81 5.47 -9.21
N ASP A 69 -11.76 4.63 -9.20
CA ASP A 69 -11.54 3.55 -10.18
C ASP A 69 -12.31 2.25 -9.86
N GLY A 70 -13.19 2.29 -8.87
CA GLY A 70 -14.08 1.19 -8.48
C GLY A 70 -13.39 0.07 -7.71
N ALA A 71 -12.22 0.32 -7.11
CA ALA A 71 -11.58 -0.68 -6.26
C ALA A 71 -12.14 -0.65 -4.84
N GLU A 72 -12.46 -1.82 -4.33
CA GLU A 72 -12.76 -2.09 -2.91
C GLU A 72 -11.44 -2.16 -2.14
N THR A 73 -11.29 -1.35 -1.10
CA THR A 73 -10.03 -1.17 -0.36
C THR A 73 -10.26 -1.05 1.14
N ASP A 74 -9.16 -1.12 1.89
CA ASP A 74 -9.18 -0.86 3.34
C ASP A 74 -9.67 0.56 3.64
N LEU A 75 -10.29 0.74 4.81
CA LEU A 75 -10.85 2.01 5.27
C LEU A 75 -9.81 3.12 5.41
N ASP A 76 -8.53 2.78 5.58
CA ASP A 76 -7.44 3.76 5.69
C ASP A 76 -7.32 4.65 4.45
N LEU A 77 -7.66 4.15 3.26
CA LEU A 77 -7.67 4.99 2.05
C LEU A 77 -8.69 6.12 2.14
N GLY A 78 -9.83 5.88 2.80
CA GLY A 78 -10.79 6.92 3.11
C GLY A 78 -10.21 7.95 4.09
N HIS A 79 -9.41 7.53 5.07
CA HIS A 79 -8.70 8.48 5.93
C HIS A 79 -7.72 9.33 5.12
N TYR A 80 -6.96 8.73 4.21
CA TYR A 80 -6.00 9.44 3.39
C TYR A 80 -6.70 10.50 2.50
N GLU A 81 -7.72 10.12 1.72
CA GLU A 81 -8.45 11.06 0.85
C GLU A 81 -9.20 12.17 1.61
N ARG A 82 -9.49 11.97 2.89
CA ARG A 82 -10.09 13.01 3.74
C ARG A 82 -9.07 14.03 4.25
N PHE A 83 -7.79 13.68 4.28
CA PHE A 83 -6.71 14.53 4.78
C PHE A 83 -5.93 15.24 3.67
N VAL A 84 -5.82 14.63 2.49
CA VAL A 84 -5.12 15.17 1.33
C VAL A 84 -6.03 15.21 0.10
N ARG A 85 -5.70 16.03 -0.90
CA ARG A 85 -6.49 16.16 -2.13
C ARG A 85 -6.15 15.11 -3.18
N THR A 86 -5.08 14.33 -2.98
CA THR A 86 -4.68 13.26 -3.89
C THR A 86 -5.76 12.19 -3.98
N ARG A 87 -6.21 11.91 -5.21
CA ARG A 87 -7.12 10.80 -5.52
C ARG A 87 -6.35 9.50 -5.56
N LEU A 88 -6.78 8.55 -4.75
CA LEU A 88 -6.20 7.23 -4.65
C LEU A 88 -6.96 6.26 -5.56
N THR A 89 -6.34 5.12 -5.80
CA THR A 89 -6.79 4.09 -6.74
C THR A 89 -6.45 2.72 -6.19
N ARG A 90 -6.82 1.65 -6.89
CA ARG A 90 -6.44 0.28 -6.54
C ARG A 90 -4.95 0.08 -6.26
N SER A 91 -4.04 0.85 -6.83
CA SER A 91 -2.60 0.68 -6.58
C SER A 91 -2.19 1.09 -5.16
N HIS A 92 -3.02 1.88 -4.47
CA HIS A 92 -2.72 2.46 -3.16
C HIS A 92 -3.17 1.57 -2.00
N SER A 93 -3.87 0.46 -2.27
CA SER A 93 -4.19 -0.57 -1.28
C SER A 93 -3.69 -1.92 -1.79
N VAL A 94 -2.70 -2.48 -1.10
CA VAL A 94 -2.01 -3.69 -1.52
C VAL A 94 -1.95 -4.67 -0.35
N THR A 95 -2.40 -5.89 -0.59
CA THR A 95 -2.53 -6.93 0.44
C THR A 95 -1.52 -8.05 0.21
N THR A 96 -1.18 -8.81 1.26
CA THR A 96 -0.42 -10.07 1.11
C THR A 96 -1.11 -11.00 0.12
N GLY A 97 -2.43 -11.14 0.19
CA GLY A 97 -3.22 -11.96 -0.73
C GLY A 97 -2.94 -11.64 -2.20
N ARG A 98 -3.03 -10.35 -2.55
CA ARG A 98 -2.81 -9.87 -3.91
C ARG A 98 -1.37 -10.08 -4.39
N ILE A 99 -0.39 -9.85 -3.52
CA ILE A 99 1.03 -10.06 -3.83
C ILE A 99 1.29 -11.54 -4.16
N TYR A 100 0.85 -12.45 -3.29
CA TYR A 100 1.04 -13.88 -3.48
C TYR A 100 0.28 -14.38 -4.72
N GLU A 101 -0.96 -13.93 -4.92
CA GLU A 101 -1.74 -14.26 -6.11
C GLU A 101 -1.01 -13.86 -7.40
N ASN A 102 -0.49 -12.64 -7.48
CA ASN A 102 0.24 -12.17 -8.66
C ASN A 102 1.50 -13.01 -8.91
N VAL A 103 2.29 -13.29 -7.87
CA VAL A 103 3.52 -14.07 -7.99
C VAL A 103 3.23 -15.50 -8.41
N ILE A 104 2.24 -16.16 -7.80
CA ILE A 104 1.82 -17.51 -8.18
C ILE A 104 1.30 -17.52 -9.63
N ARG A 105 0.55 -16.51 -10.06
CA ARG A 105 0.04 -16.42 -11.44
C ARG A 105 1.16 -16.28 -12.47
N LYS A 106 2.18 -15.47 -12.18
CA LYS A 106 3.39 -15.34 -13.00
C LYS A 106 4.15 -16.66 -13.07
N GLU A 107 4.27 -17.35 -11.94
CA GLU A 107 4.92 -18.65 -11.85
C GLU A 107 4.21 -19.71 -12.69
N ARG A 108 2.88 -19.84 -12.56
CA ARG A 108 2.07 -20.78 -13.37
C ARG A 108 2.11 -20.50 -14.87
N ARG A 109 2.36 -19.24 -15.29
CA ARG A 109 2.55 -18.87 -16.70
C ARG A 109 3.95 -19.16 -17.22
N GLY A 110 4.91 -19.47 -16.34
CA GLY A 110 6.30 -19.74 -16.70
C GLY A 110 7.20 -18.50 -16.73
N ASP A 111 6.77 -17.36 -16.20
CA ASP A 111 7.52 -16.09 -16.25
C ASP A 111 8.86 -16.15 -15.49
N TYR A 112 9.00 -17.07 -14.54
CA TYR A 112 10.25 -17.29 -13.79
C TYR A 112 11.18 -18.33 -14.42
N LEU A 113 10.90 -18.78 -15.66
CA LEU A 113 11.83 -19.56 -16.49
C LEU A 113 12.39 -20.84 -15.81
N GLY A 114 11.57 -21.51 -15.00
CA GLY A 114 11.95 -22.74 -14.29
C GLY A 114 12.75 -22.51 -12.99
N ALA A 115 12.96 -21.27 -12.57
CA ALA A 115 13.59 -20.96 -11.29
C ALA A 115 12.68 -21.34 -10.09
N THR A 116 13.30 -21.63 -8.96
CA THR A 116 12.58 -21.75 -7.69
C THR A 116 12.04 -20.38 -7.27
N VAL A 117 10.72 -20.26 -7.13
CA VAL A 117 10.08 -19.04 -6.63
C VAL A 117 10.11 -19.04 -5.10
N GLN A 118 10.48 -17.89 -4.53
CA GLN A 118 10.82 -17.74 -3.11
C GLN A 118 10.29 -16.41 -2.56
N VAL A 119 10.14 -16.31 -1.24
CA VAL A 119 9.78 -15.05 -0.56
C VAL A 119 10.79 -13.95 -0.91
N ILE A 120 12.08 -14.24 -0.76
CA ILE A 120 13.16 -13.39 -1.24
C ILE A 120 13.82 -14.10 -2.43
N PRO A 121 13.91 -13.46 -3.62
CA PRO A 121 13.53 -12.08 -3.91
C PRO A 121 12.08 -11.89 -4.42
N HIS A 122 11.41 -12.94 -4.91
CA HIS A 122 10.23 -12.79 -5.78
C HIS A 122 9.02 -12.09 -5.13
N ILE A 123 8.69 -12.43 -3.88
CA ILE A 123 7.61 -11.76 -3.15
C ILE A 123 8.03 -10.33 -2.80
N THR A 124 9.25 -10.13 -2.29
CA THR A 124 9.75 -8.78 -1.97
C THR A 124 9.91 -7.89 -3.20
N ASP A 125 10.20 -8.45 -4.36
CA ASP A 125 10.28 -7.72 -5.63
C ASP A 125 8.88 -7.28 -6.10
N GLU A 126 7.87 -8.13 -5.93
CA GLU A 126 6.48 -7.76 -6.22
C GLU A 126 5.99 -6.66 -5.25
N ILE A 127 6.38 -6.72 -3.97
CA ILE A 127 6.08 -5.65 -2.99
C ILE A 127 6.73 -4.33 -3.44
N LYS A 128 8.03 -4.32 -3.74
CA LYS A 128 8.75 -3.13 -4.24
C LYS A 128 8.09 -2.57 -5.50
N ARG A 129 7.74 -3.44 -6.47
CA ARG A 129 7.06 -3.03 -7.71
C ARG A 129 5.72 -2.34 -7.43
N CYS A 130 4.96 -2.83 -6.46
CA CYS A 130 3.71 -2.20 -6.04
C CYS A 130 3.95 -0.82 -5.40
N VAL A 131 4.98 -0.68 -4.55
CA VAL A 131 5.34 0.60 -3.95
C VAL A 131 5.77 1.62 -5.00
N ASP A 132 6.66 1.23 -5.91
CA ASP A 132 7.13 2.11 -6.98
C ASP A 132 5.96 2.58 -7.86
N ALA A 133 5.08 1.66 -8.27
CA ALA A 133 3.92 1.99 -9.11
C ALA A 133 2.89 2.89 -8.41
N ALA A 134 2.70 2.75 -7.09
CA ALA A 134 1.76 3.58 -6.32
C ALA A 134 2.31 4.97 -6.00
N THR A 135 3.63 5.13 -6.01
CA THR A 135 4.30 6.38 -5.59
C THR A 135 4.86 7.19 -6.75
N GLU A 136 4.86 6.64 -7.96
CA GLU A 136 5.42 7.26 -9.16
C GLU A 136 4.86 8.67 -9.41
N GLY A 137 5.78 9.62 -9.62
CA GLY A 137 5.45 10.99 -10.00
C GLY A 137 4.92 11.86 -8.87
N ALA A 138 4.96 11.40 -7.62
CA ALA A 138 4.80 12.25 -6.44
C ALA A 138 6.16 12.85 -6.01
N ASP A 139 6.12 14.00 -5.33
CA ASP A 139 7.30 14.59 -4.69
C ASP A 139 7.69 13.82 -3.42
N ILE A 140 6.71 13.15 -2.79
CA ILE A 140 6.92 12.28 -1.62
C ILE A 140 5.81 11.22 -1.54
N GLY A 141 6.21 9.96 -1.36
CA GLY A 141 5.30 8.84 -1.14
C GLY A 141 5.34 8.37 0.32
N LEU A 142 4.17 8.30 0.97
CA LEU A 142 4.05 7.70 2.30
C LEU A 142 3.55 6.26 2.14
N VAL A 143 4.26 5.31 2.75
CA VAL A 143 3.94 3.89 2.69
C VAL A 143 3.65 3.41 4.10
N GLU A 144 2.38 3.22 4.44
CA GLU A 144 1.99 2.62 5.71
C GLU A 144 2.13 1.10 5.64
N ILE A 145 2.92 0.54 6.55
CA ILE A 145 3.04 -0.90 6.76
C ILE A 145 2.07 -1.33 7.85
N GLY A 146 1.03 -2.06 7.45
CA GLY A 146 0.08 -2.69 8.36
C GLY A 146 0.72 -3.76 9.25
N GLY A 147 0.00 -4.19 10.28
CA GLY A 147 0.54 -5.07 11.31
C GLY A 147 1.40 -4.36 12.36
N THR A 148 2.12 -5.15 13.15
CA THR A 148 3.03 -4.67 14.19
C THR A 148 4.43 -5.26 13.95
N VAL A 149 5.47 -4.43 14.10
CA VAL A 149 6.86 -4.87 14.00
C VAL A 149 7.12 -5.95 15.06
N GLY A 150 7.56 -7.12 14.60
CA GLY A 150 7.78 -8.31 15.43
C GLY A 150 6.81 -9.45 15.13
N ASP A 151 5.71 -9.17 14.42
CA ASP A 151 4.82 -10.21 13.88
C ASP A 151 5.48 -10.94 12.67
N ILE A 152 4.94 -12.10 12.31
CA ILE A 152 5.43 -12.98 11.22
C ILE A 152 5.09 -12.42 9.83
#